data_AF-A0A1H3S039-F1
#
_entry.id   AF-A0A1H3S039-F1
#
_cell.length_a   1.000
_cell.length_b   1.000
_cell.length_c   1.000
_cell.angle_alpha   90.00
_cell.angle_beta   90.00
_cell.angle_gamma   90.00
#
_symmetry.space_group_name_H-M   'P 1'
#
loop_
_entity.id
_entity.type
_entity.pdbx_description
1 polymer ?
#
loop_
_entity_poly.entity_id
_entity_poly.type
_entity_poly.pdbx_seq_one_letter_code
_entity_poly.pdbx_strand_id
1 'polypeptide(L)'
;MGRAPASSTVRALELGMRLRERREQLGLTAAAVGKQTGIGGNNMSSIEIAKRKLTATKLDELARVYELSDDERAELEELRAQAEQRGWWDDYARMYSEDFLRFLGLEAGATATREYAPETIPGPLQTADYARAMVRGGSPYIKPVDVGPRVESRLARQMRLEGPDPLACTVVIGQTALRQEVGSRDVMANQLACLAKLSEERRDHLKIHVMPYTAGAHPIIGGGLVLLSFDSRWLPDMVWQESVTTGSLIDKPHVVRELSASFDEAAERALDLDASLEMIHQVRKEMEKS
;
A
#
# COMPACT_ATOMS: atom_id res chain seq x y z
N MET A 1 -20.11 4.54 -7.95
CA MET A 1 -18.91 4.54 -7.08
C MET A 1 -17.71 4.73 -7.99
N GLY A 2 -16.81 5.64 -7.63
CA GLY A 2 -15.68 6.05 -8.47
C GLY A 2 -14.70 4.89 -8.67
N ARG A 3 -14.17 4.78 -9.89
CA ARG A 3 -13.19 3.75 -10.26
C ARG A 3 -11.82 4.26 -9.82
N ALA A 4 -11.16 3.56 -8.89
CA ALA A 4 -9.79 3.88 -8.50
C ALA A 4 -8.88 4.02 -9.73
N PRO A 5 -7.88 4.93 -9.68
CA PRO A 5 -6.98 5.17 -10.79
C PRO A 5 -6.31 3.87 -11.25
N ALA A 6 -6.13 3.74 -12.57
CA ALA A 6 -5.57 2.54 -13.18
C ALA A 6 -4.12 2.35 -12.71
N SER A 7 -3.89 1.33 -11.88
CA SER A 7 -2.56 0.86 -11.52
C SER A 7 -2.20 -0.38 -12.32
N SER A 8 -1.06 -0.34 -13.02
CA SER A 8 -0.57 -1.50 -13.78
C SER A 8 -0.28 -2.70 -12.88
N THR A 9 0.11 -2.48 -11.63
CA THR A 9 0.32 -3.55 -10.64
C THR A 9 -0.99 -4.22 -10.23
N VAL A 10 -2.05 -3.45 -10.01
CA VAL A 10 -3.39 -3.98 -9.70
C VAL A 10 -3.94 -4.77 -10.89
N ARG A 11 -3.75 -4.26 -12.12
CA ARG A 11 -4.18 -4.96 -13.36
C ARG A 11 -3.41 -6.24 -13.61
N ALA A 12 -2.10 -6.24 -13.35
CA ALA A 12 -1.28 -7.45 -13.43
C ALA A 12 -1.75 -8.50 -12.41
N LEU A 13 -2.10 -8.08 -11.19
CA LEU A 13 -2.61 -8.96 -10.15
C LEU A 13 -3.97 -9.56 -10.54
N GLU A 14 -4.89 -8.73 -11.03
CA GLU A 14 -6.21 -9.18 -11.47
C GLU A 14 -6.10 -10.19 -12.63
N LEU A 15 -5.25 -9.91 -13.62
CA LEU A 15 -4.93 -10.85 -14.70
C LEU A 15 -4.40 -12.18 -14.16
N GLY A 16 -3.39 -12.14 -13.28
CA GLY A 16 -2.79 -13.32 -12.69
C GLY A 16 -3.79 -14.17 -11.90
N MET A 17 -4.65 -13.52 -11.12
CA MET A 17 -5.69 -14.18 -10.33
C MET A 17 -6.77 -14.85 -11.19
N ARG A 18 -7.25 -14.17 -12.23
CA ARG A 18 -8.22 -14.75 -13.18
C ARG A 18 -7.64 -15.95 -13.91
N LEU A 19 -6.39 -15.87 -14.36
CA LEU A 19 -5.69 -16.99 -15.00
C LEU A 19 -5.51 -18.16 -14.03
N ARG A 20 -5.16 -17.89 -12.77
CA ARG A 20 -5.04 -18.90 -11.73
C ARG A 20 -6.37 -19.59 -11.44
N GLU A 21 -7.44 -18.82 -11.27
CA GLU A 21 -8.77 -19.37 -10.99
C GLU A 21 -9.21 -20.29 -12.12
N ARG A 22 -9.07 -19.85 -13.38
CA ARG A 22 -9.40 -20.68 -14.54
C ARG A 22 -8.56 -21.96 -14.59
N ARG A 23 -7.26 -21.86 -14.30
CA ARG A 23 -6.38 -23.03 -14.22
C ARG A 23 -6.86 -24.03 -13.17
N GLU A 24 -7.24 -23.54 -11.99
CA GLU A 24 -7.72 -24.37 -10.87
C GLU A 24 -9.09 -25.00 -11.18
N GLN A 25 -10.02 -24.29 -11.84
CA GLN A 25 -11.30 -24.81 -12.31
C GLN A 25 -11.14 -25.99 -13.28
N LEU A 26 -10.10 -25.94 -14.13
CA LEU A 26 -9.76 -27.02 -15.07
C LEU A 26 -8.94 -28.15 -14.41
N GLY A 27 -8.64 -28.06 -13.11
CA GLY A 27 -7.83 -29.04 -12.39
C GLY A 27 -6.37 -29.12 -12.85
N LEU A 28 -5.86 -28.08 -13.51
CA LEU A 28 -4.53 -28.06 -14.09
C LEU A 28 -3.49 -27.57 -13.07
N THR A 29 -2.32 -28.20 -13.07
CA THR A 29 -1.16 -27.69 -12.33
C THR A 29 -0.39 -26.67 -13.17
N ALA A 30 0.29 -25.71 -12.53
CA ALA A 30 1.15 -24.75 -13.24
C ALA A 30 2.21 -25.45 -14.13
N ALA A 31 2.73 -26.59 -13.70
CA ALA A 31 3.68 -27.39 -14.47
C ALA A 31 3.03 -28.06 -15.70
N ALA A 32 1.78 -28.51 -15.60
CA ALA A 32 1.05 -29.10 -16.72
C ALA A 32 0.76 -28.07 -17.82
N VAL A 33 0.30 -26.88 -17.41
CA VAL A 33 0.08 -25.75 -18.34
C VAL A 33 1.39 -25.37 -19.03
N GLY A 34 2.48 -25.30 -18.27
CA GLY A 34 3.77 -24.92 -18.81
C GLY A 34 4.34 -25.83 -19.89
N LYS A 35 3.96 -27.12 -19.90
CA LYS A 35 4.32 -28.03 -20.99
C LYS A 35 3.58 -27.73 -22.29
N GLN A 36 2.37 -27.18 -22.21
CA GLN A 36 1.52 -26.90 -23.38
C GLN A 36 1.77 -25.50 -23.96
N THR A 37 2.12 -24.53 -23.10
CA THR A 37 2.38 -23.13 -23.50
C THR A 37 3.87 -22.78 -23.55
N GLY A 38 4.76 -23.69 -23.14
CA GLY A 38 6.18 -23.38 -22.99
C GLY A 38 6.49 -22.37 -21.88
N ILE A 39 5.50 -21.97 -21.06
CA ILE A 39 5.70 -21.14 -19.87
C ILE A 39 6.13 -22.06 -18.73
N GLY A 40 7.43 -22.20 -18.47
CA GLY A 40 7.90 -23.05 -17.36
C GLY A 40 7.15 -22.79 -16.05
N GLY A 41 6.88 -23.82 -15.25
CA GLY A 41 5.97 -23.75 -14.09
C GLY A 41 6.24 -22.60 -13.13
N ASN A 42 7.52 -22.28 -12.84
CA ASN A 42 7.89 -21.13 -12.01
C ASN A 42 7.47 -19.79 -12.64
N ASN A 43 7.57 -19.65 -13.96
CA ASN A 43 7.12 -18.45 -14.67
C ASN A 43 5.60 -18.34 -14.60
N MET A 44 4.87 -19.45 -14.72
CA MET A 44 3.41 -19.45 -14.59
C MET A 44 3.00 -19.01 -13.18
N SER A 45 3.57 -19.61 -12.14
CA SER A 45 3.32 -19.17 -10.75
C SER A 45 3.66 -17.69 -10.54
N SER A 46 4.75 -17.19 -11.15
CA SER A 46 5.16 -15.78 -11.05
C SER A 46 4.22 -14.83 -11.78
N ILE A 47 3.63 -15.25 -12.90
CA ILE A 47 2.59 -14.51 -13.63
C ILE A 47 1.32 -14.44 -12.77
N GLU A 48 0.92 -15.54 -12.15
CA GLU A 48 -0.29 -15.62 -11.32
C GLU A 48 -0.24 -14.71 -10.09
N ILE A 49 0.95 -14.44 -9.56
CA ILE A 49 1.16 -13.49 -8.46
C ILE A 49 1.69 -12.12 -8.92
N ALA A 50 1.58 -11.81 -10.22
CA ALA A 50 2.01 -10.53 -10.81
C ALA A 50 3.49 -10.15 -10.59
N LYS A 51 4.37 -11.12 -10.33
CA LYS A 51 5.83 -10.92 -10.30
C LYS A 51 6.47 -10.99 -11.69
N ARG A 52 5.74 -11.44 -12.70
CA ARG A 52 6.19 -11.49 -14.10
C ARG A 52 5.05 -11.07 -15.04
N LYS A 53 5.37 -10.21 -16.01
CA LYS A 53 4.42 -9.79 -17.05
C LYS A 53 4.14 -10.94 -18.03
N LEU A 54 2.90 -11.02 -18.51
CA LEU A 54 2.46 -11.95 -19.53
C LEU A 54 2.49 -11.26 -20.91
N THR A 55 3.07 -11.91 -21.92
CA THR A 55 3.08 -11.38 -23.28
C THR A 55 1.77 -11.73 -24.02
N ALA A 56 1.38 -10.93 -25.01
CA ALA A 56 0.18 -11.19 -25.82
C ALA A 56 0.19 -12.60 -26.44
N THR A 57 1.32 -13.02 -27.02
CA THR A 57 1.48 -14.37 -27.58
C THR A 57 1.24 -15.46 -26.54
N LYS A 58 1.74 -15.28 -25.31
CA LYS A 58 1.54 -16.25 -24.22
C LYS A 58 0.12 -16.23 -23.66
N LEU A 59 -0.55 -15.08 -23.69
CA LEU A 59 -1.98 -15.02 -23.38
C LEU A 59 -2.80 -15.80 -24.41
N ASP A 60 -2.49 -15.69 -25.70
CA ASP A 60 -3.19 -16.44 -26.76
C ASP A 60 -2.99 -17.96 -26.70
N GLU A 61 -1.83 -18.41 -26.23
CA GLU A 61 -1.59 -19.82 -25.94
C GLU A 61 -2.38 -20.28 -24.71
N LEU A 62 -2.37 -19.49 -23.63
CA LEU A 62 -3.16 -19.78 -22.43
C LEU A 62 -4.67 -19.79 -22.73
N ALA A 63 -5.16 -18.89 -23.58
CA ALA A 63 -6.57 -18.83 -23.95
C ALA A 63 -7.04 -20.13 -24.62
N ARG A 64 -6.18 -20.76 -25.42
CA ARG A 64 -6.45 -22.06 -26.03
C ARG A 64 -6.44 -23.21 -25.02
N VAL A 65 -5.45 -23.23 -24.13
CA VAL A 65 -5.33 -24.27 -23.08
C VAL A 65 -6.45 -24.16 -22.04
N TYR A 66 -6.87 -22.94 -21.73
CA TYR A 66 -7.91 -22.65 -20.74
C TYR A 66 -9.31 -22.61 -21.32
N GLU A 67 -9.45 -22.87 -22.62
CA GLU A 67 -10.74 -22.86 -23.33
C GLU A 67 -11.52 -21.57 -23.03
N LEU A 68 -10.83 -20.42 -23.11
CA LEU A 68 -11.44 -19.12 -22.87
C LEU A 68 -12.34 -18.76 -24.05
N SER A 69 -13.51 -18.19 -23.75
CA SER A 69 -14.34 -17.54 -24.76
C SER A 69 -13.64 -16.30 -25.34
N ASP A 70 -14.10 -15.84 -26.50
CA ASP A 70 -13.55 -14.63 -27.14
C ASP A 70 -13.72 -13.39 -26.24
N ASP A 71 -14.84 -13.29 -25.53
CA ASP A 71 -15.10 -12.21 -24.58
C ASP A 71 -14.13 -12.25 -23.38
N GLU A 72 -13.96 -13.43 -22.75
CA GLU A 72 -12.98 -13.59 -21.65
C GLU A 72 -11.56 -13.27 -22.10
N ARG A 73 -11.18 -13.71 -23.30
CA ARG A 73 -9.86 -13.41 -23.88
C ARG A 73 -9.68 -11.91 -24.09
N ALA A 74 -10.69 -11.22 -24.63
CA ALA A 74 -10.63 -9.77 -24.85
C ALA A 74 -10.47 -9.00 -23.53
N GLU A 75 -11.20 -9.39 -22.47
CA GLU A 75 -11.05 -8.79 -21.15
C GLU A 75 -9.65 -9.01 -20.55
N LEU A 76 -9.10 -10.23 -20.65
CA LEU A 76 -7.76 -10.53 -20.14
C LEU A 76 -6.68 -9.78 -20.93
N GLU A 77 -6.87 -9.59 -22.24
CA GLU A 77 -5.95 -8.81 -23.07
C GLU A 77 -5.99 -7.32 -22.68
N GLU A 78 -7.16 -6.77 -22.36
CA GLU A 78 -7.26 -5.41 -21.83
C GLU A 78 -6.50 -5.27 -20.50
N LEU A 79 -6.67 -6.22 -19.57
CA LEU A 79 -5.91 -6.24 -18.32
C LEU A 79 -4.40 -6.34 -18.57
N ARG A 80 -3.98 -7.18 -19.52
CA ARG A 80 -2.57 -7.36 -19.90
C ARG A 80 -1.98 -6.08 -20.48
N ALA A 81 -2.68 -5.40 -21.39
CA ALA A 81 -2.24 -4.14 -21.97
C ALA A 81 -2.14 -3.03 -20.91
N GLN A 82 -3.09 -2.96 -19.97
CA GLN A 82 -3.02 -2.01 -18.86
C GLN A 82 -1.88 -2.33 -17.88
N ALA A 83 -1.58 -3.60 -17.66
CA ALA A 83 -0.44 -4.05 -16.84
C ALA A 83 0.94 -3.71 -17.44
N GLU A 84 1.00 -3.37 -18.73
CA GLU A 84 2.25 -2.92 -19.38
C GLU A 84 2.55 -1.45 -19.13
N GLN A 85 1.55 -0.66 -18.72
CA GLN A 85 1.71 0.77 -18.48
C GLN A 85 2.73 1.04 -17.36
N ARG A 86 3.54 2.07 -17.56
CA ARG A 86 4.53 2.53 -16.58
C ARG A 86 3.84 3.33 -15.48
N GLY A 87 4.04 2.91 -14.23
CA GLY A 87 3.62 3.68 -13.05
C GLY A 87 4.73 4.60 -12.56
N TRP A 88 4.38 5.64 -11.80
CA TRP A 88 5.37 6.56 -11.22
C TRP A 88 6.36 5.83 -10.28
N TRP A 89 5.94 4.74 -9.64
CA TRP A 89 6.82 3.95 -8.77
C TRP A 89 7.96 3.27 -9.54
N ASP A 90 7.79 3.00 -10.85
CA ASP A 90 8.81 2.36 -11.69
C ASP A 90 10.06 3.24 -11.87
N ASP A 91 9.95 4.54 -11.61
CA ASP A 91 11.09 5.48 -11.64
C ASP A 91 12.06 5.26 -10.47
N TYR A 92 11.60 4.59 -9.41
CA TYR A 92 12.35 4.33 -8.19
C TYR A 92 12.90 2.90 -8.10
N ALA A 93 12.90 2.14 -9.20
CA ALA A 93 13.25 0.72 -9.20
C ALA A 93 14.68 0.41 -8.75
N ARG A 94 15.61 1.35 -8.89
CA ARG A 94 17.01 1.20 -8.42
C ARG A 94 17.18 1.41 -6.92
N MET A 95 16.16 1.97 -6.26
CA MET A 95 16.23 2.48 -4.89
C MET A 95 15.49 1.58 -3.89
N TYR A 96 14.45 0.89 -4.36
CA TYR A 96 13.57 0.07 -3.54
C TYR A 96 13.66 -1.40 -3.91
N SER A 97 13.29 -2.27 -2.96
CA SER A 97 13.08 -3.68 -3.24
C SER A 97 11.89 -3.86 -4.18
N GLU A 98 11.89 -4.97 -4.92
CA GLU A 98 10.76 -5.33 -5.79
C GLU A 98 9.44 -5.41 -5.02
N ASP A 99 9.46 -5.95 -3.79
CA ASP A 99 8.25 -6.06 -2.97
C ASP A 99 7.72 -4.70 -2.52
N PHE A 100 8.60 -3.72 -2.22
CA PHE A 100 8.15 -2.36 -1.88
C PHE A 100 7.60 -1.61 -3.11
N LEU A 101 8.22 -1.77 -4.29
CA LEU A 101 7.67 -1.21 -5.54
C LEU A 101 6.30 -1.81 -5.85
N ARG A 102 6.14 -3.11 -5.64
CA ARG A 102 4.85 -3.80 -5.79
C ARG A 102 3.83 -3.24 -4.80
N PHE A 103 4.21 -3.02 -3.54
CA PHE A 103 3.36 -2.35 -2.56
C PHE A 103 2.94 -0.95 -3.03
N LEU A 104 3.86 -0.09 -3.50
CA LEU A 104 3.52 1.24 -4.01
C LEU A 104 2.54 1.18 -5.18
N GLY A 105 2.71 0.22 -6.10
CA GLY A 105 1.78 0.03 -7.20
C GLY A 105 0.40 -0.44 -6.74
N LEU A 106 0.33 -1.33 -5.75
CA LEU A 106 -0.94 -1.77 -5.17
C LEU A 106 -1.63 -0.64 -4.41
N GLU A 107 -0.89 0.11 -3.57
CA GLU A 107 -1.39 1.29 -2.87
C GLU A 107 -1.94 2.33 -3.85
N ALA A 108 -1.23 2.59 -4.96
CA ALA A 108 -1.67 3.55 -5.97
C ALA A 108 -3.02 3.18 -6.61
N GLY A 109 -3.32 1.88 -6.75
CA GLY A 109 -4.59 1.38 -7.29
C GLY A 109 -5.59 0.94 -6.22
N ALA A 110 -5.30 1.15 -4.94
CA ALA A 110 -6.21 0.83 -3.86
C ALA A 110 -7.37 1.85 -3.81
N THR A 111 -8.51 1.37 -3.33
CA THR A 111 -9.73 2.15 -3.11
C THR A 111 -9.86 2.56 -1.65
N ALA A 112 -9.35 1.72 -0.75
CA ALA A 112 -9.23 2.05 0.65
C ALA A 112 -7.92 1.52 1.25
N THR A 113 -7.41 2.22 2.25
CA THR A 113 -6.33 1.76 3.11
C THR A 113 -6.69 1.89 4.59
N ARG A 114 -6.20 0.93 5.38
CA ARG A 114 -6.21 1.00 6.85
C ARG A 114 -4.79 0.81 7.35
N GLU A 115 -4.21 1.82 7.98
CA GLU A 115 -2.80 1.83 8.38
C GLU A 115 -2.64 2.01 9.89
N TYR A 116 -1.89 1.12 10.52
CA TYR A 116 -1.39 1.32 11.89
C TYR A 116 0.07 1.71 11.83
N ALA A 117 0.37 2.91 12.31
CA ALA A 117 1.71 3.49 12.29
C ALA A 117 2.14 3.86 13.73
N PRO A 118 2.76 2.93 14.47
CA PRO A 118 3.04 3.13 15.89
C PRO A 118 4.09 4.21 16.17
N GLU A 119 5.13 4.30 15.34
CA GLU A 119 6.34 5.06 15.65
C GLU A 119 6.59 6.25 14.71
N THR A 120 5.94 6.28 13.55
CA THR A 120 6.19 7.31 12.53
C THR A 120 4.90 7.79 11.90
N ILE A 121 4.91 9.02 11.36
CA ILE A 121 3.78 9.51 10.56
C ILE A 121 3.75 8.76 9.22
N PRO A 122 2.59 8.24 8.76
CA PRO A 122 2.49 7.58 7.45
C PRO A 122 3.02 8.43 6.31
N GLY A 123 3.71 7.80 5.35
CA GLY A 123 4.32 8.47 4.19
C GLY A 123 3.39 9.46 3.46
N PRO A 124 2.14 9.07 3.13
CA PRO A 124 1.18 9.95 2.47
C PRO A 124 0.74 11.17 3.30
N LEU A 125 1.11 11.25 4.58
CA LEU A 125 0.77 12.35 5.48
C LEU A 125 2.00 13.20 5.89
N GLN A 126 3.20 12.89 5.36
CA GLN A 126 4.45 13.57 5.72
C GLN A 126 4.69 14.88 4.95
N THR A 127 5.20 15.90 5.61
CA THR A 127 5.81 17.06 4.96
C THR A 127 7.15 16.67 4.34
N ALA A 128 7.62 17.43 3.34
CA ALA A 128 8.91 17.18 2.70
C ALA A 128 10.08 17.21 3.70
N ASP A 129 10.03 18.10 4.69
CA ASP A 129 11.09 18.24 5.69
C ASP A 129 11.11 17.07 6.68
N TYR A 130 9.94 16.63 7.15
CA TYR A 130 9.82 15.42 7.97
C TYR A 130 10.30 14.19 7.19
N ALA A 131 9.85 14.03 5.95
CA ALA A 131 10.27 12.93 5.08
C ALA A 131 11.79 12.93 4.86
N ARG A 132 12.40 14.10 4.67
CA ARG A 132 13.86 14.23 4.51
C ARG A 132 14.61 13.83 5.78
N ALA A 133 14.12 14.23 6.95
CA ALA A 133 14.69 13.83 8.23
C ALA A 133 14.59 12.32 8.45
N MET A 134 13.42 11.72 8.19
CA MET A 134 13.22 10.27 8.24
C MET A 134 14.16 9.51 7.31
N VAL A 135 14.31 9.97 6.07
CA VAL A 135 15.18 9.30 5.09
C VAL A 135 16.65 9.38 5.51
N ARG A 136 17.11 10.50 6.06
CA ARG A 136 18.49 10.66 6.55
C ARG A 136 18.75 9.82 7.81
N GLY A 137 17.78 9.72 8.71
CA GLY A 137 17.89 8.97 9.96
C GLY A 137 17.64 7.47 9.83
N GLY A 138 16.91 7.04 8.79
CA GLY A 138 16.40 5.67 8.69
C GLY A 138 17.42 4.60 8.29
N SER A 139 18.56 4.98 7.70
CA SER A 139 19.65 4.04 7.43
C SER A 139 20.97 4.75 7.18
N PRO A 140 22.08 4.27 7.78
CA PRO A 140 23.42 4.82 7.54
C PRO A 140 23.92 4.56 6.11
N TYR A 141 23.24 3.73 5.33
CA TYR A 141 23.65 3.35 3.98
C TYR A 141 22.97 4.18 2.87
N ILE A 142 22.04 5.07 3.22
CA ILE A 142 21.38 5.94 2.24
C ILE A 142 22.36 7.03 1.82
N LYS A 143 22.69 7.08 0.53
CA LYS A 143 23.59 8.10 -0.01
C LYS A 143 22.85 9.44 -0.08
N PRO A 144 23.54 10.59 0.08
CA PRO A 144 22.92 11.91 -0.02
C PRO A 144 22.14 12.15 -1.32
N VAL A 145 22.63 11.61 -2.44
CA VAL A 145 21.97 11.69 -3.76
C VAL A 145 20.62 10.96 -3.81
N ASP A 146 20.44 9.93 -2.97
CA ASP A 146 19.21 9.14 -2.92
C ASP A 146 18.15 9.76 -2.00
N VAL A 147 18.49 10.80 -1.23
CA VAL A 147 17.55 11.43 -0.29
C VAL A 147 16.41 12.12 -1.03
N GLY A 148 16.72 12.91 -2.08
CA GLY A 148 15.74 13.64 -2.87
C GLY A 148 14.66 12.72 -3.46
N PRO A 149 15.04 11.69 -4.25
CA PRO A 149 14.04 10.81 -4.85
C PRO A 149 13.25 9.99 -3.82
N ARG A 150 13.83 9.65 -2.65
CA ARG A 150 13.08 9.02 -1.54
C ARG A 150 12.04 9.95 -0.91
N VAL A 151 12.27 11.26 -0.93
CA VAL A 151 11.29 12.24 -0.47
C VAL A 151 10.21 12.41 -1.54
N GLU A 152 10.60 12.53 -2.80
CA GLU A 152 9.66 12.64 -3.94
C GLU A 152 8.70 11.45 -4.01
N SER A 153 9.18 10.22 -3.84
CA SER A 153 8.33 9.03 -3.86
C SER A 153 7.26 9.03 -2.75
N ARG A 154 7.56 9.63 -1.58
CA ARG A 154 6.59 9.79 -0.50
C ARG A 154 5.55 10.85 -0.82
N LEU A 155 5.99 11.97 -1.42
CA LEU A 155 5.09 13.05 -1.82
C LEU A 155 4.18 12.62 -2.99
N ALA A 156 4.68 11.80 -3.91
CA ALA A 156 3.87 11.23 -4.99
C ALA A 156 2.68 10.41 -4.47
N ARG A 157 2.84 9.69 -3.34
CA ARG A 157 1.75 8.93 -2.70
C ARG A 157 0.61 9.85 -2.20
N GLN A 158 0.92 11.09 -1.81
CA GLN A 158 -0.08 12.04 -1.28
C GLN A 158 -1.11 12.45 -2.31
N MET A 159 -0.74 12.40 -3.60
CA MET A 159 -1.66 12.71 -4.70
C MET A 159 -2.90 11.79 -4.71
N ARG A 160 -2.84 10.60 -4.09
CA ARG A 160 -4.00 9.72 -3.95
C ARG A 160 -5.05 10.23 -2.98
N LEU A 161 -4.69 11.13 -2.07
CA LEU A 161 -5.63 11.77 -1.15
C LEU A 161 -6.38 12.95 -1.80
N GLU A 162 -6.12 13.22 -3.09
CA GLU A 162 -6.66 14.33 -3.87
C GLU A 162 -7.47 13.84 -5.07
N GLY A 163 -8.21 14.77 -5.71
CA GLY A 163 -8.98 14.51 -6.92
C GLY A 163 -10.42 14.04 -6.66
N PRO A 164 -11.15 13.69 -7.73
CA PRO A 164 -12.58 13.35 -7.66
C PRO A 164 -12.89 11.98 -7.05
N ASP A 165 -11.90 11.10 -6.97
CA ASP A 165 -12.01 9.76 -6.37
C ASP A 165 -10.79 9.51 -5.44
N PRO A 166 -10.77 10.22 -4.29
CA PRO A 166 -9.64 10.13 -3.39
C PRO A 166 -9.65 8.79 -2.66
N LEU A 167 -8.46 8.32 -2.29
CA LEU A 167 -8.27 7.12 -1.49
C LEU A 167 -8.98 7.27 -0.13
N ALA A 168 -9.85 6.31 0.21
CA ALA A 168 -10.44 6.23 1.54
C ALA A 168 -9.41 5.68 2.54
N CYS A 169 -8.93 6.51 3.45
CA CYS A 169 -7.81 6.20 4.32
C CYS A 169 -8.24 6.29 5.78
N THR A 170 -8.03 5.22 6.55
CA THR A 170 -8.11 5.23 8.01
C THR A 170 -6.75 4.94 8.59
N VAL A 171 -6.24 5.86 9.39
CA VAL A 171 -4.91 5.74 10.00
C VAL A 171 -5.04 5.77 11.51
N VAL A 172 -4.41 4.83 12.17
CA VAL A 172 -4.19 4.83 13.62
C VAL A 172 -2.70 5.12 13.86
N ILE A 173 -2.40 6.34 14.32
CA ILE A 173 -1.03 6.81 14.59
C ILE A 173 -0.73 6.63 16.08
N GLY A 174 0.39 6.01 16.42
CA GLY A 174 0.83 5.93 17.81
C GLY A 174 1.15 7.31 18.39
N GLN A 175 0.80 7.55 19.65
CA GLN A 175 1.19 8.79 20.36
C GLN A 175 2.71 9.03 20.33
N THR A 176 3.52 7.96 20.25
CA THR A 176 4.97 8.02 20.02
C THR A 176 5.32 8.81 18.76
N ALA A 177 4.65 8.54 17.64
CA ALA A 177 4.92 9.18 16.36
C ALA A 177 4.69 10.71 16.38
N LEU A 178 3.80 11.19 17.23
CA LEU A 178 3.56 12.64 17.41
C LEU A 178 4.65 13.30 18.26
N ARG A 179 5.26 12.54 19.16
CA ARG A 179 6.18 13.04 20.20
C ARG A 179 7.66 12.84 19.88
N GLN A 180 8.01 11.86 19.05
CA GLN A 180 9.37 11.62 18.62
C GLN A 180 9.89 12.81 17.82
N GLU A 181 10.97 13.45 18.27
CA GLU A 181 11.57 14.56 17.53
C GLU A 181 12.28 14.03 16.27
N VAL A 182 11.61 14.15 15.13
CA VAL A 182 12.14 13.79 13.81
C VAL A 182 12.64 15.06 13.12
N GLY A 183 13.95 15.16 12.94
CA GLY A 183 14.59 16.36 12.40
C GLY A 183 14.83 17.38 13.51
N SER A 184 13.92 18.33 13.66
CA SER A 184 13.93 19.33 14.73
C SER A 184 12.51 19.59 15.25
N ARG A 185 12.38 20.29 16.37
CA ARG A 185 11.08 20.75 16.89
C ARG A 185 10.28 21.54 15.85
N ASP A 186 10.92 22.40 15.07
CA ASP A 186 10.26 23.17 14.01
C ASP A 186 9.71 22.25 12.90
N VAL A 187 10.49 21.25 12.49
CA VAL A 187 10.05 20.24 11.50
C VAL A 187 8.86 19.47 12.04
N MET A 188 8.89 19.08 13.32
CA MET A 188 7.77 18.40 13.97
C MET A 188 6.53 19.29 14.11
N ALA A 189 6.68 20.56 14.50
CA ALA A 189 5.57 21.49 14.60
C ALA A 189 4.89 21.69 13.24
N ASN A 190 5.68 21.86 12.18
CA ASN A 190 5.19 21.96 10.80
C ASN A 190 4.51 20.66 10.33
N GLN A 191 5.07 19.50 10.68
CA GLN A 191 4.47 18.20 10.39
C GLN A 191 3.10 18.04 11.06
N LEU A 192 2.99 18.36 12.35
CA LEU A 192 1.75 18.24 13.10
C LEU A 192 0.71 19.28 12.65
N ALA A 193 1.14 20.46 12.22
CA ALA A 193 0.27 21.44 11.58
C ALA A 193 -0.33 20.90 10.27
N CYS A 194 0.49 20.28 9.43
CA CYS A 194 0.04 19.62 8.20
C CYS A 194 -0.96 18.50 8.50
N LEU A 195 -0.66 17.65 9.48
CA LEU A 195 -1.53 16.54 9.88
C LEU A 195 -2.90 17.02 10.38
N ALA A 196 -2.93 18.05 11.22
CA ALA A 196 -4.17 18.67 11.69
C ALA A 196 -4.99 19.22 10.51
N LYS A 197 -4.34 19.99 9.62
CA LYS A 197 -4.98 20.54 8.42
C LYS A 197 -5.58 19.44 7.54
N LEU A 198 -4.86 18.34 7.29
CA LEU A 198 -5.36 17.22 6.50
C LEU A 198 -6.56 16.54 7.17
N SER A 199 -6.52 16.37 8.50
CA SER A 199 -7.63 15.81 9.27
C SER A 199 -8.91 16.64 9.14
N GLU A 200 -8.77 17.98 9.14
CA GLU A 200 -9.89 18.91 9.00
C GLU A 200 -10.42 18.98 7.56
N GLU A 201 -9.54 19.21 6.59
CA GLU A 201 -9.92 19.46 5.19
C GLU A 201 -10.40 18.20 4.44
N ARG A 202 -9.95 17.02 4.88
CA ARG A 202 -10.19 15.75 4.17
C ARG A 202 -10.99 14.76 5.01
N ARG A 203 -11.73 15.25 6.01
CA ARG A 203 -12.45 14.42 6.99
C ARG A 203 -13.40 13.41 6.36
N ASP A 204 -13.89 13.63 5.14
CA ASP A 204 -14.81 12.71 4.46
C ASP A 204 -14.16 11.38 4.08
N HIS A 205 -12.92 11.40 3.61
CA HIS A 205 -12.19 10.22 3.13
C HIS A 205 -10.90 9.92 3.91
N LEU A 206 -10.43 10.81 4.77
CA LEU A 206 -9.26 10.62 5.62
C LEU A 206 -9.65 10.66 7.10
N LYS A 207 -9.48 9.54 7.79
CA LYS A 207 -9.75 9.37 9.22
C LYS A 207 -8.42 9.18 9.95
N ILE A 208 -8.04 10.13 10.80
CA ILE A 208 -6.81 10.05 11.58
C ILE A 208 -7.16 9.87 13.05
N HIS A 209 -6.81 8.71 13.58
CA HIS A 209 -6.92 8.35 14.98
C HIS A 209 -5.54 8.38 15.63
N VAL A 210 -5.50 8.71 16.91
CA VAL A 210 -4.28 8.61 17.72
C VAL A 210 -4.46 7.49 18.73
N MET A 211 -3.55 6.52 18.73
CA MET A 211 -3.46 5.48 19.74
C MET A 211 -2.74 6.05 20.98
N PRO A 212 -3.44 6.30 22.11
CA PRO A 212 -2.84 6.89 23.29
C PRO A 212 -2.03 5.85 24.08
N TYR A 213 -1.05 6.29 24.88
CA TYR A 213 -0.30 5.40 25.76
C TYR A 213 -1.19 4.66 26.78
N THR A 214 -2.37 5.19 27.09
CA THR A 214 -3.35 4.60 28.00
C THR A 214 -4.17 3.46 27.38
N ALA A 215 -4.03 3.18 26.08
CA ALA A 215 -4.76 2.11 25.40
C ALA A 215 -4.37 0.70 25.87
N GLY A 216 -3.20 0.56 26.51
CA GLY A 216 -2.72 -0.74 27.00
C GLY A 216 -2.36 -1.71 25.87
N ALA A 217 -2.41 -3.02 26.18
CA ALA A 217 -2.15 -4.05 25.18
C ALA A 217 -3.29 -4.14 24.16
N HIS A 218 -2.95 -4.27 22.88
CA HIS A 218 -3.90 -4.43 21.78
C HIS A 218 -3.30 -5.33 20.68
N PRO A 219 -4.13 -5.93 19.79
CA PRO A 219 -3.70 -7.02 18.90
C PRO A 219 -2.53 -6.70 17.95
N ILE A 220 -2.36 -5.43 17.59
CA ILE A 220 -1.35 -4.96 16.63
C ILE A 220 -0.18 -4.18 17.27
N ILE A 221 -0.07 -4.18 18.61
CA ILE A 221 0.97 -3.41 19.33
C ILE A 221 2.41 -3.77 18.92
N GLY A 222 2.60 -4.99 18.39
CA GLY A 222 3.91 -5.51 18.00
C GLY A 222 4.48 -4.98 16.67
N GLY A 223 3.71 -4.22 15.88
CA GLY A 223 4.24 -3.66 14.64
C GLY A 223 3.19 -3.00 13.75
N GLY A 224 3.67 -2.10 12.89
CA GLY A 224 2.82 -1.41 11.91
C GLY A 224 2.36 -2.33 10.78
N LEU A 225 1.26 -1.94 10.14
CA LEU A 225 0.70 -2.62 8.98
C LEU A 225 -0.07 -1.65 8.10
N VAL A 226 -0.20 -1.99 6.82
CA VAL A 226 -1.10 -1.31 5.87
C VAL A 226 -1.99 -2.36 5.20
N LEU A 227 -3.28 -2.31 5.48
CA LEU A 227 -4.32 -3.05 4.76
C LEU A 227 -4.67 -2.29 3.49
N LEU A 228 -4.73 -3.01 2.37
CA LEU A 228 -5.10 -2.50 1.04
C LEU A 228 -6.38 -3.20 0.58
N SER A 229 -7.38 -2.41 0.18
CA SER A 229 -8.64 -2.90 -0.39
C SER A 229 -8.87 -2.38 -1.80
N PHE A 230 -9.47 -3.20 -2.65
CA PHE A 230 -9.63 -2.95 -4.08
C PHE A 230 -11.09 -3.08 -4.51
N ASP A 231 -11.52 -2.24 -5.46
CA ASP A 231 -12.82 -2.38 -6.13
C ASP A 231 -12.70 -3.38 -7.30
N SER A 232 -12.47 -4.64 -6.95
CA SER A 232 -12.53 -5.77 -7.89
C SER A 232 -12.91 -7.02 -7.13
N ARG A 233 -13.92 -7.75 -7.63
CA ARG A 233 -14.31 -9.07 -7.08
C ARG A 233 -13.20 -10.11 -7.14
N TRP A 234 -12.22 -9.89 -8.00
CA TRP A 234 -11.11 -10.81 -8.25
C TRP A 234 -9.98 -10.62 -7.26
N LEU A 235 -9.88 -9.44 -6.64
CA LEU A 235 -8.75 -9.07 -5.80
C LEU A 235 -9.12 -9.20 -4.32
N PRO A 236 -8.36 -9.98 -3.53
CA PRO A 236 -8.53 -10.00 -2.10
C PRO A 236 -7.91 -8.75 -1.50
N ASP A 237 -8.35 -8.41 -0.29
CA ASP A 237 -7.58 -7.50 0.55
C ASP A 237 -6.16 -8.06 0.76
N MET A 238 -5.19 -7.17 0.88
CA MET A 238 -3.80 -7.51 1.12
C MET A 238 -3.25 -6.72 2.29
N VAL A 239 -2.23 -7.28 2.96
CA VAL A 239 -1.52 -6.57 4.03
C VAL A 239 -0.07 -6.37 3.65
N TRP A 240 0.41 -5.16 3.83
CA TRP A 240 1.82 -4.83 3.84
C TRP A 240 2.31 -4.69 5.28
N GLN A 241 3.39 -5.37 5.62
CA GLN A 241 4.08 -5.24 6.90
C GLN A 241 5.55 -4.96 6.66
N GLU A 242 6.10 -4.04 7.44
CA GLU A 242 7.53 -3.72 7.42
C GLU A 242 8.15 -4.02 8.78
N SER A 243 9.34 -4.58 8.70
CA SER A 243 10.33 -4.61 9.76
C SER A 243 11.48 -3.69 9.38
N VAL A 244 12.41 -3.46 10.31
CA VAL A 244 13.61 -2.64 10.04
C VAL A 244 14.41 -3.14 8.82
N THR A 245 14.37 -4.44 8.52
CA THR A 245 15.20 -5.05 7.47
C THR A 245 14.43 -5.48 6.22
N THR A 246 13.14 -5.78 6.34
CA THR A 246 12.34 -6.38 5.27
C THR A 246 10.92 -5.87 5.27
N GLY A 247 10.33 -5.77 4.08
CA GLY A 247 8.89 -5.59 3.89
C GLY A 247 8.29 -6.84 3.28
N SER A 248 7.06 -7.18 3.65
CA SER A 248 6.35 -8.35 3.15
C SER A 248 4.91 -8.02 2.79
N LEU A 249 4.51 -8.49 1.61
CA LEU A 249 3.13 -8.47 1.16
C LEU A 249 2.46 -9.81 1.48
N ILE A 250 1.38 -9.75 2.23
CA ILE A 250 0.62 -10.90 2.72
C ILE A 250 -0.74 -10.90 2.02
N ASP A 251 -1.05 -12.01 1.34
CA ASP A 251 -2.26 -12.22 0.56
C ASP A 251 -3.03 -13.49 0.97
N LYS A 252 -2.57 -14.17 2.03
CA LYS A 252 -3.23 -15.38 2.55
C LYS A 252 -4.57 -14.98 3.18
N PRO A 253 -5.72 -15.46 2.66
CA PRO A 253 -7.03 -14.94 3.09
C PRO A 253 -7.32 -15.05 4.59
N HIS A 254 -6.86 -16.13 5.25
CA HIS A 254 -7.07 -16.30 6.69
C HIS A 254 -6.25 -15.30 7.51
N VAL A 255 -4.99 -15.03 7.12
CA VAL A 255 -4.10 -14.08 7.79
C VAL A 255 -4.61 -12.65 7.58
N VAL A 256 -5.03 -12.30 6.37
CA VAL A 256 -5.57 -10.96 6.08
C VAL A 256 -6.85 -10.70 6.88
N ARG A 257 -7.74 -11.70 7.02
CA ARG A 257 -8.94 -11.57 7.87
C ARG A 257 -8.60 -11.37 9.34
N GLU A 258 -7.63 -12.12 9.87
CA GLU A 258 -7.18 -11.99 11.25
C GLU A 258 -6.57 -10.60 11.52
N LEU A 259 -5.71 -10.11 10.61
CA LEU A 259 -5.11 -8.77 10.72
C LEU A 259 -6.14 -7.65 10.53
N SER A 260 -7.15 -7.84 9.66
CA SER A 260 -8.26 -6.90 9.52
C SER A 260 -9.05 -6.78 10.83
N ALA A 261 -9.44 -7.91 11.44
CA ALA A 261 -10.14 -7.91 12.72
C ALA A 261 -9.29 -7.31 13.84
N SER A 262 -7.99 -7.62 13.85
CA SER A 262 -7.02 -7.07 14.80
C SER A 262 -6.88 -5.55 14.67
N PHE A 263 -6.93 -5.02 13.44
CA PHE A 263 -6.93 -3.60 13.19
C PHE A 263 -8.21 -2.94 13.72
N ASP A 264 -9.37 -3.50 13.40
CA ASP A 264 -10.66 -2.94 13.81
C ASP A 264 -10.77 -2.90 15.35
N GLU A 265 -10.36 -3.97 16.03
CA GLU A 265 -10.34 -4.04 17.50
C GLU A 265 -9.33 -3.04 18.12
N ALA A 266 -8.20 -2.80 17.46
CA ALA A 266 -7.23 -1.80 17.92
C ALA A 266 -7.74 -0.37 17.68
N ALA A 267 -8.41 -0.12 16.57
CA ALA A 267 -8.99 1.20 16.27
C ALA A 267 -10.06 1.61 17.29
N GLU A 268 -10.82 0.67 17.85
CA GLU A 268 -11.78 0.93 18.94
C GLU A 268 -11.12 1.45 20.24
N ARG A 269 -9.81 1.21 20.41
CA ARG A 269 -9.03 1.70 21.57
C ARG A 269 -8.31 3.02 21.29
N ALA A 270 -8.29 3.45 20.04
CA ALA A 270 -7.73 4.74 19.67
C ALA A 270 -8.69 5.87 20.07
N LEU A 271 -8.16 7.08 20.17
CA LEU A 271 -8.99 8.26 20.34
C LEU A 271 -9.91 8.43 19.12
N ASP A 272 -11.11 8.97 19.34
CA ASP A 272 -11.96 9.41 18.24
C ASP A 272 -11.31 10.55 17.44
N LEU A 273 -11.94 10.95 16.32
CA LEU A 273 -11.36 11.91 15.39
C LEU A 273 -11.11 13.29 16.04
N ASP A 274 -12.02 13.74 16.89
CA ASP A 274 -11.93 15.07 17.50
C ASP A 274 -10.90 15.08 18.63
N ALA A 275 -10.90 14.07 19.51
CA ALA A 275 -9.89 13.90 20.54
C ALA A 275 -8.48 13.66 19.95
N SER A 276 -8.40 12.97 18.81
CA SER A 276 -7.15 12.81 18.05
C SER A 276 -6.62 14.15 17.53
N LEU A 277 -7.50 14.97 16.94
CA LEU A 277 -7.16 16.31 16.46
C LEU A 277 -6.72 17.22 17.61
N GLU A 278 -7.42 17.18 18.74
CA GLU A 278 -7.02 17.90 19.96
C GLU A 278 -5.63 17.48 20.45
N MET A 279 -5.33 16.18 20.48
CA MET A 279 -4.00 15.70 20.85
C MET A 279 -2.92 16.17 19.87
N ILE A 280 -3.18 16.14 18.56
CA ILE A 280 -2.25 16.66 17.55
C ILE A 280 -1.94 18.14 17.78
N HIS A 281 -2.97 18.96 18.03
CA HIS A 281 -2.79 20.38 18.35
C HIS A 281 -2.03 20.60 19.66
N GLN A 282 -2.32 19.81 20.69
CA GLN A 282 -1.65 19.89 21.97
C GLN A 282 -0.16 19.59 21.84
N VAL A 283 0.21 18.48 21.19
CA VAL A 283 1.61 18.11 20.96
C VAL A 283 2.31 19.14 20.06
N ARG A 284 1.63 19.70 19.05
CA ARG A 284 2.19 20.78 18.23
C ARG A 284 2.58 22.01 19.07
N LYS A 285 1.68 22.48 19.94
CA LYS A 285 1.95 23.61 20.85
C LYS A 285 3.09 23.33 21.80
N GLU A 286 3.27 22.07 22.22
CA GLU A 286 4.43 21.67 23.02
C GLU A 286 5.72 21.80 22.21
N MET A 287 5.73 21.38 20.93
CA MET A 287 6.91 21.51 20.05
C MET A 287 7.32 22.97 19.82
N GLU A 288 6.37 23.89 19.66
CA GLU A 288 6.60 25.33 19.45
C GLU A 288 7.14 26.07 20.68
N LYS A 289 6.93 25.54 21.89
CA LYS A 289 7.40 26.16 23.14
C LYS A 289 8.83 25.72 23.46
N SER A 290 9.83 26.39 22.90
CA SER A 290 11.22 26.44 23.41
C SER A 290 11.96 27.63 22.83
#